data_AF-A0A4V2UUT6-F1
#
_entry.id   AF-A0A4V2UUT6-F1
#
_cell.length_a   1.000
_cell.length_b   1.000
_cell.length_c   1.000
_cell.angle_alpha   90.00
_cell.angle_beta   90.00
_cell.angle_gamma   90.00
#
_symmetry.space_group_name_H-M   'P 1'
#
loop_
_entity.id
_entity.type
_entity.pdbx_description
1 polymer ?
#
loop_
_entity_poly.entity_id
_entity_poly.type
_entity_poly.pdbx_seq_one_letter_code
_entity_poly.pdbx_strand_id
1 'polypeptide(L)'
;MSKDSFYQDLVKKINQTLGRKAVSVEQIKSLMKEAKRVRKTQGTMGLLSFASQIPYRLFSPQEVEKLKQSPYWGEFSSKLIDLLVYEGVITPTEARMLKRYV
;
A
#
# COMPACT_ATOMS: atom_id res chain seq x y z
N MET A 1 -4.62 4.45 17.55
CA MET A 1 -5.20 3.37 16.72
C MET A 1 -4.35 2.12 16.86
N SER A 2 -4.95 0.94 17.00
CA SER A 2 -4.23 -0.34 16.95
C SER A 2 -3.85 -0.67 15.49
N LYS A 3 -2.74 -1.39 15.26
CA LYS A 3 -2.31 -1.81 13.92
C LYS A 3 -3.45 -2.49 13.17
N ASP A 4 -4.16 -3.38 13.83
CA ASP A 4 -5.23 -4.17 13.23
C ASP A 4 -6.41 -3.30 12.79
N SER A 5 -6.73 -2.24 13.55
CA SER A 5 -7.77 -1.29 13.15
C SER A 5 -7.41 -0.55 11.86
N PHE A 6 -6.12 -0.23 11.65
CA PHE A 6 -5.66 0.42 10.43
C PHE A 6 -5.73 -0.51 9.22
N TYR A 7 -5.28 -1.76 9.38
CA TYR A 7 -5.39 -2.77 8.31
C TYR A 7 -6.85 -3.02 7.92
N GLN A 8 -7.75 -3.12 8.89
CA GLN A 8 -9.19 -3.28 8.64
C GLN A 8 -9.78 -2.10 7.89
N ASP A 9 -9.46 -0.88 8.29
CA ASP A 9 -9.93 0.33 7.62
C ASP A 9 -9.43 0.41 6.17
N LEU A 10 -8.16 0.07 5.93
CA LEU A 10 -7.57 0.05 4.60
C LEU A 10 -8.27 -0.96 3.69
N VAL A 11 -8.46 -2.18 4.18
CA VAL A 11 -9.15 -3.26 3.45
C VAL A 11 -10.59 -2.89 3.16
N LYS A 12 -11.30 -2.30 4.13
CA LYS A 12 -12.68 -1.86 3.96
C LYS A 12 -12.78 -0.80 2.86
N LYS A 13 -11.90 0.21 2.87
CA LYS A 13 -11.87 1.25 1.84
C LYS A 13 -11.58 0.69 0.45
N ILE A 14 -10.56 -0.17 0.31
CA ILE A 14 -10.24 -0.82 -0.98
C ILE A 14 -11.45 -1.59 -1.51
N ASN A 15 -12.04 -2.43 -0.66
CA ASN A 15 -13.16 -3.30 -1.06
C ASN A 15 -14.42 -2.48 -1.39
N GLN A 16 -14.66 -1.36 -0.69
CA GLN A 16 -15.73 -0.42 -1.02
C GLN A 16 -15.50 0.26 -2.36
N THR A 17 -14.30 0.78 -2.63
CA THR A 17 -13.98 1.44 -3.91
C THR A 17 -14.10 0.48 -5.10
N LEU A 18 -13.73 -0.79 -4.91
CA LEU A 18 -13.81 -1.81 -5.96
C LEU A 18 -15.19 -2.49 -6.06
N GLY A 19 -16.09 -2.25 -5.10
CA GLY A 19 -17.41 -2.87 -5.07
C GLY A 19 -17.39 -4.39 -4.84
N ARG A 20 -16.27 -4.96 -4.39
CA ARG A 20 -16.10 -6.40 -4.11
C ARG A 20 -15.04 -6.64 -3.02
N LYS A 21 -15.01 -7.84 -2.47
CA LYS A 21 -13.90 -8.29 -1.60
C LYS A 21 -12.65 -8.57 -2.45
N ALA A 22 -11.86 -7.53 -2.72
CA ALA A 22 -10.64 -7.61 -3.50
C ALA A 22 -9.41 -7.99 -2.69
N VAL A 23 -9.35 -7.55 -1.43
CA VAL A 23 -8.22 -7.84 -0.53
C VAL A 23 -8.70 -8.23 0.88
N SER A 24 -7.88 -9.02 1.58
CA SER A 24 -8.03 -9.31 3.01
C SER A 24 -6.95 -8.63 3.85
N VAL A 25 -7.17 -8.58 5.17
CA VAL A 25 -6.20 -8.05 6.13
C VAL A 25 -4.92 -8.91 6.12
N GLU A 26 -5.05 -10.23 6.03
CA GLU A 26 -3.88 -11.12 5.95
C GLU A 26 -3.05 -10.87 4.69
N GLN A 27 -3.70 -10.63 3.55
CA GLN A 27 -2.99 -10.34 2.29
C GLN A 27 -2.17 -9.05 2.40
N ILE A 28 -2.75 -7.97 2.95
CA ILE A 28 -2.00 -6.72 3.18
C ILE A 28 -0.85 -6.96 4.17
N LYS A 29 -1.07 -7.69 5.26
CA LYS A 29 -0.02 -8.02 6.24
C LYS A 29 1.12 -8.83 5.61
N SER A 30 0.79 -9.80 4.76
CA SER A 30 1.78 -10.59 4.02
C SER A 30 2.60 -9.72 3.08
N LEU A 31 1.95 -8.81 2.39
CA LEU A 31 2.59 -7.87 1.47
C LEU A 31 3.55 -6.92 2.19
N MET A 32 3.19 -6.46 3.40
CA MET A 32 4.11 -5.68 4.25
C MET A 32 5.33 -6.49 4.68
N LYS A 33 5.16 -7.78 5.02
CA LYS A 33 6.29 -8.67 5.33
C LYS A 33 7.22 -8.85 4.13
N GLU A 34 6.66 -9.02 2.93
CA GLU A 34 7.42 -9.13 1.69
C GLU A 34 8.17 -7.84 1.39
N ALA A 35 7.53 -6.67 1.56
CA ALA A 35 8.17 -5.38 1.40
C ALA A 35 9.37 -5.18 2.35
N LYS A 36 9.26 -5.61 3.61
CA LYS A 36 10.41 -5.63 4.55
C LYS A 36 11.53 -6.53 4.07
N ARG A 37 11.19 -7.72 3.55
CA ARG A 37 12.16 -8.67 3.03
C ARG A 37 12.91 -8.07 1.85
N VAL A 38 12.19 -7.47 0.89
CA VAL A 38 12.75 -6.78 -0.27
C VAL A 38 13.65 -5.62 0.17
N ARG A 39 13.21 -4.79 1.13
CA ARG A 39 14.04 -3.70 1.67
C ARG A 39 15.35 -4.23 2.24
N LYS A 40 15.30 -5.35 2.97
CA LYS A 40 16.49 -5.98 3.58
C LYS A 40 17.44 -6.58 2.54
N THR A 41 16.93 -7.11 1.44
CA THR A 41 17.75 -7.83 0.44
C THR A 41 18.18 -6.98 -0.75
N GLN A 42 17.36 -6.02 -1.17
CA GLN A 42 17.55 -5.24 -2.40
C GLN A 42 17.61 -3.71 -2.15
N GLY A 43 17.53 -3.29 -0.88
CA GLY A 43 17.61 -1.88 -0.50
C GLY A 43 16.42 -1.04 -0.99
N THR A 44 16.62 0.27 -1.07
CA THR A 44 15.57 1.23 -1.44
C THR A 44 15.08 1.05 -2.88
N MET A 45 15.98 0.79 -3.83
CA MET A 45 15.60 0.66 -5.25
C MET A 45 14.76 -0.58 -5.52
N GLY A 46 15.12 -1.73 -4.94
CA GLY A 46 14.30 -2.94 -5.03
C GLY A 46 12.93 -2.76 -4.38
N LEU A 47 12.86 -2.02 -3.27
CA LEU A 47 11.59 -1.69 -2.63
C LEU A 47 10.70 -0.79 -3.51
N LEU A 48 11.27 0.22 -4.17
CA LEU A 48 10.51 1.08 -5.09
C LEU A 48 9.97 0.28 -6.28
N SER A 49 10.78 -0.62 -6.85
CA SER A 49 10.36 -1.53 -7.91
C SER A 49 9.27 -2.50 -7.44
N PHE A 50 9.40 -3.05 -6.23
CA PHE A 50 8.36 -3.89 -5.63
C PHE A 50 7.07 -3.09 -5.43
N ALA A 51 7.17 -1.86 -4.91
CA ALA A 51 6.03 -1.01 -4.61
C ALA A 51 5.22 -0.63 -5.85
N SER A 52 5.89 -0.33 -6.98
CA SER A 52 5.21 -0.01 -8.24
C SER A 52 4.44 -1.20 -8.82
N GLN A 53 4.80 -2.43 -8.45
CA GLN A 53 4.13 -3.66 -8.90
C GLN A 53 2.97 -4.07 -7.98
N ILE A 54 2.91 -3.61 -6.73
CA ILE A 54 1.88 -4.00 -5.75
C ILE A 54 0.46 -3.87 -6.32
N PRO A 55 0.05 -2.73 -6.92
CA PRO A 55 -1.32 -2.57 -7.41
C PRO A 55 -1.67 -3.62 -8.47
N TYR A 56 -0.73 -3.94 -9.35
CA TYR A 56 -0.91 -4.88 -10.46
C TYR A 56 -0.85 -6.35 -10.02
N ARG A 57 -0.31 -6.64 -8.83
CA ARG A 57 -0.33 -7.99 -8.23
C ARG A 57 -1.63 -8.28 -7.50
N LEU A 58 -2.26 -7.24 -6.93
CA LEU A 58 -3.47 -7.37 -6.12
C LEU A 58 -4.75 -7.13 -6.92
N PHE A 59 -4.67 -6.35 -7.99
CA PHE A 59 -5.82 -5.84 -8.72
C PHE A 59 -5.63 -6.00 -10.22
N SER A 60 -6.74 -6.11 -10.95
CA SER A 60 -6.67 -6.04 -12.41
C SER A 60 -6.29 -4.62 -12.88
N PRO A 61 -5.77 -4.44 -14.11
CA PRO A 61 -5.49 -3.11 -14.64
C PRO A 61 -6.68 -2.16 -14.57
N GLN A 62 -7.90 -2.65 -14.83
CA GLN A 62 -9.13 -1.85 -14.75
C GLN A 62 -9.44 -1.41 -13.31
N GLU A 63 -9.13 -2.26 -12.32
CA GLU A 63 -9.32 -1.97 -10.91
C GLU A 63 -8.29 -0.98 -10.38
N VAL A 64 -7.05 -1.07 -10.85
CA VAL A 64 -6.00 -0.07 -10.58
C VAL A 64 -6.45 1.30 -11.09
N GLU A 65 -7.00 1.38 -12.31
CA GLU A 65 -7.53 2.64 -12.85
C GLU A 65 -8.73 3.16 -12.06
N LYS A 66 -9.66 2.29 -11.65
CA LYS A 66 -10.77 2.68 -10.75
C LYS A 66 -10.26 3.22 -9.41
N LEU A 67 -9.23 2.59 -8.84
CA LEU A 67 -8.62 3.06 -7.60
C LEU A 67 -7.96 4.42 -7.78
N LYS A 68 -7.22 4.64 -8.87
CA LYS A 68 -6.58 5.93 -9.20
C LYS A 68 -7.59 7.05 -9.44
N GLN A 69 -8.72 6.75 -10.07
CA GLN A 69 -9.81 7.71 -10.31
C GLN A 69 -10.65 7.98 -9.07
N SER A 70 -10.47 7.21 -8.00
CA SER A 70 -11.19 7.42 -6.75
C SER A 70 -10.72 8.71 -6.07
N PRO A 71 -11.64 9.56 -5.57
CA PRO A 71 -11.26 10.72 -4.75
C PRO A 71 -10.52 10.30 -3.47
N TYR A 72 -10.63 9.03 -3.07
CA TYR A 72 -9.94 8.46 -1.92
C TYR A 72 -8.51 8.00 -2.25
N TRP A 73 -8.05 8.06 -3.50
CA TRP A 73 -6.72 7.59 -3.91
C TRP A 73 -5.58 8.30 -3.20
N GLY A 74 -5.66 9.63 -3.05
CA GLY A 74 -4.64 10.40 -2.35
C GLY A 74 -4.57 10.03 -0.85
N GLU A 75 -5.73 9.93 -0.19
CA GLU A 75 -5.81 9.49 1.21
C GLU A 75 -5.30 8.06 1.37
N PHE A 76 -5.68 7.17 0.46
CA PHE A 76 -5.28 5.78 0.40
C PHE A 76 -3.77 5.62 0.27
N SER A 77 -3.18 6.28 -0.71
CA SER A 77 -1.75 6.24 -1.00
C SER A 77 -0.94 6.81 0.16
N SER A 78 -1.39 7.94 0.73
CA SER A 78 -0.77 8.55 1.90
C SER A 78 -0.79 7.61 3.12
N LYS A 79 -1.92 6.95 3.38
CA LYS A 79 -2.06 5.95 4.45
C LYS A 79 -1.20 4.71 4.22
N LEU A 80 -1.09 4.25 2.98
CA LEU A 80 -0.25 3.11 2.64
C LEU A 80 1.24 3.45 2.83
N ILE A 81 1.64 4.67 2.48
CA ILE A 81 2.99 5.19 2.75
C ILE A 81 3.24 5.28 4.26
N ASP A 82 2.28 5.78 5.05
CA ASP A 82 2.41 5.82 6.52
C ASP A 82 2.55 4.43 7.12
N LEU A 83 1.85 3.44 6.58
CA LEU A 83 1.98 2.06 6.98
C LEU A 83 3.39 1.51 6.69
N LEU A 84 3.97 1.85 5.54
CA LEU A 84 5.34 1.47 5.20
C LEU A 84 6.36 2.12 6.16
N VAL A 85 6.15 3.37 6.57
CA VAL A 85 6.99 4.02 7.61
C VAL A 85 6.86 3.30 8.93
N TYR A 86 5.63 3.06 9.35
CA TYR A 86 5.32 2.44 10.63
C TYR A 86 5.83 1.00 10.73
N GLU A 87 5.82 0.28 9.61
CA GLU A 87 6.39 -1.06 9.49
C GLU A 87 7.92 -1.05 9.33
N GLY A 88 8.56 0.13 9.24
CA GLY A 88 10.01 0.29 9.09
C GLY A 88 10.54 -0.11 7.72
N VAL A 89 9.65 -0.14 6.72
CA VAL A 89 9.97 -0.49 5.33
C VAL A 89 10.63 0.69 4.62
N ILE A 90 10.17 1.90 4.92
CA ILE A 90 10.75 3.17 4.46
C ILE A 90 10.98 4.12 5.63
N THR A 91 11.89 5.06 5.45
CA THR A 91 12.13 6.16 6.37
C THR A 91 11.04 7.24 6.24
N PRO A 92 10.82 8.05 7.29
CA PRO A 92 9.93 9.21 7.21
C PRO A 92 10.29 10.19 6.09
N THR A 93 11.58 10.29 5.75
CA THR A 93 12.08 11.14 4.66
C THR A 93 11.68 10.59 3.29
N GLU A 94 11.85 9.29 3.06
CA GLU A 94 11.41 8.61 1.84
C GLU A 94 9.87 8.69 1.69
N ALA A 95 9.13 8.54 2.79
CA ALA A 95 7.68 8.70 2.80
C ALA A 95 7.22 10.10 2.42
N ARG A 96 7.88 11.14 2.94
CA ARG A 96 7.57 12.53 2.57
C ARG A 96 7.82 12.80 1.09
N MET A 97 8.85 12.19 0.49
CA MET A 97 9.07 12.27 -0.94
C MET A 97 7.94 11.55 -1.70
N LEU A 98 7.63 10.30 -1.35
CA LEU A 98 6.58 9.53 -2.02
C LEU A 98 5.21 10.22 -1.95
N LYS A 99 4.84 10.82 -0.82
CA LYS A 99 3.57 11.56 -0.66
C LYS A 99 3.42 12.77 -1.59
N ARG A 100 4.51 13.28 -2.17
CA ARG A 100 4.46 14.38 -3.15
C ARG A 100 4.19 13.90 -4.57
N TYR A 101 4.28 12.60 -4.83
CA TYR A 101 4.09 11.98 -6.15
C TYR A 101 2.72 11.29 -6.31
N VAL A 102 1.88 11.30 -5.28
CA VAL A 102 0.55 10.65 -5.26
C VAL A 102 -0.58 11.64 -5.10
#